data_AF-A0A7W9ZIW4-F1
#
_entry.id   AF-A0A7W9ZIW4-F1
#
_cell.length_a   1.000
_cell.length_b   1.000
_cell.length_c   1.000
_cell.angle_alpha   90.00
_cell.angle_beta   90.00
_cell.angle_gamma   90.00
#
_symmetry.space_group_name_H-M   'P 1'
#
loop_
_entity.id
_entity.type
_entity.pdbx_description
1 polymer ?
#
loop_
_entity_poly.entity_id
_entity_poly.type
_entity_poly.pdbx_seq_one_letter_code
_entity_poly.pdbx_strand_id
1 'polypeptide(L)'
;MHVPSRRKNKSFYRHLEFEWNNTGMVISFDRCVAENAVLRFREREVRRAVRAVAKRLGHVSQGSSERRFYVLGTIDDHAAFDLLHKLDTRLVSIASRPFHPKVVERVLGISTRERLRWSKDGRLPRSGSATFSKGGLITVATHPADKTLELAESPGIIMAWRRADSPELEG
;
A
#
# COMPACT_ATOMS: atom_id res chain seq x y z
N MET A 1 40.45 -17.09 -15.32
CA MET A 1 39.77 -15.98 -14.64
C MET A 1 38.34 -16.41 -14.37
N HIS A 2 38.04 -16.91 -13.17
CA HIS A 2 36.75 -17.50 -12.83
C HIS A 2 35.82 -16.39 -12.33
N VAL A 3 34.83 -16.01 -13.13
CA VAL A 3 33.76 -15.11 -12.68
C VAL A 3 32.93 -15.90 -11.66
N PRO A 4 32.80 -15.45 -10.39
CA PRO A 4 32.00 -16.19 -9.44
C PRO A 4 30.56 -16.20 -9.93
N SER A 5 30.00 -17.41 -10.10
CA SER A 5 28.58 -17.61 -10.36
C SER A 5 27.78 -16.91 -9.26
N ARG A 6 27.08 -15.82 -9.60
CA ARG A 6 26.10 -15.17 -8.71
C ARG A 6 25.00 -16.18 -8.44
N ARG A 7 25.11 -16.91 -7.32
CA ARG A 7 24.06 -17.82 -6.83
C ARG A 7 22.74 -17.04 -6.77
N LYS A 8 21.66 -17.65 -7.25
CA LYS A 8 20.28 -17.18 -7.03
C LYS A 8 20.01 -17.12 -5.53
N ASN A 9 20.28 -15.98 -4.92
CA ASN A 9 20.10 -15.80 -3.48
C ASN A 9 18.85 -14.95 -3.28
N LYS A 10 17.74 -15.63 -3.05
CA LYS A 10 16.47 -15.00 -2.72
C LYS A 10 16.58 -14.40 -1.32
N SER A 11 16.48 -13.08 -1.25
CA SER A 11 16.63 -12.33 0.00
C SER A 11 15.31 -11.64 0.34
N PHE A 12 15.03 -11.56 1.63
CA PHE A 12 13.77 -11.04 2.15
C PHE A 12 14.03 -9.88 3.10
N TYR A 13 13.31 -8.78 2.87
CA TYR A 13 13.00 -7.81 3.92
C TYR A 13 11.55 -8.01 4.38
N ARG A 14 11.12 -7.25 5.39
CA ARG A 14 9.80 -7.39 6.03
C ARG A 14 8.65 -7.31 5.01
N HIS A 15 8.80 -6.48 3.98
CA HIS A 15 7.80 -6.27 2.94
C HIS A 15 8.36 -6.33 1.52
N LEU A 16 9.55 -6.89 1.32
CA LEU A 16 10.18 -6.93 0.01
C LEU A 16 10.82 -8.28 -0.26
N GLU A 17 10.61 -8.79 -1.46
CA GLU A 17 11.30 -9.96 -2.00
C GLU A 17 12.19 -9.51 -3.15
N PHE A 18 13.45 -9.92 -3.13
CA PHE A 18 14.34 -9.69 -4.26
C PHE A 18 15.23 -10.89 -4.52
N GLU A 19 15.57 -11.09 -5.79
CA GLU A 19 16.40 -12.18 -6.24
C GLU A 19 17.45 -11.64 -7.22
N TRP A 20 18.71 -11.95 -6.92
CA TRP A 20 19.81 -11.76 -7.85
C TRP A 20 19.83 -12.88 -8.88
N ASN A 21 20.03 -12.54 -10.14
CA ASN A 21 20.26 -13.51 -11.21
C ASN A 21 21.48 -13.11 -12.04
N ASN A 22 21.82 -13.92 -13.04
CA ASN A 22 22.99 -13.70 -13.88
C ASN A 22 22.90 -12.41 -14.74
N THR A 23 21.71 -11.84 -14.90
CA THR A 23 21.45 -10.68 -15.77
C THR A 23 21.13 -9.40 -15.00
N GLY A 24 21.02 -9.48 -13.67
CA GLY A 24 20.73 -8.36 -12.78
C GLY A 24 19.94 -8.79 -11.55
N MET A 25 18.83 -8.10 -11.28
CA MET A 25 18.01 -8.32 -10.08
C MET A 25 16.51 -8.23 -10.38
N VAL A 26 15.73 -9.04 -9.68
CA VAL A 26 14.27 -8.96 -9.67
C VAL A 26 13.82 -8.41 -8.33
N ILE A 27 12.97 -7.38 -8.34
CA ILE A 27 12.30 -6.86 -7.14
C ILE A 27 10.81 -7.18 -7.26
N SER A 28 10.29 -7.93 -6.30
CA SER A 28 8.87 -8.28 -6.19
C SER A 28 8.26 -7.71 -4.91
N PHE A 29 7.03 -7.21 -5.04
CA PHE A 29 6.21 -6.84 -3.89
C PHE A 29 4.89 -7.64 -3.84
N ASP A 30 4.84 -8.81 -4.48
CA ASP A 30 3.66 -9.70 -4.44
C ASP A 30 3.30 -10.08 -3.00
N ARG A 31 4.29 -10.55 -2.24
CA ARG A 31 4.11 -10.96 -0.84
C ARG A 31 3.62 -9.82 0.05
N CYS A 32 4.18 -8.62 -0.17
CA CYS A 32 3.82 -7.40 0.54
C CYS A 32 2.32 -7.09 0.49
N VAL A 33 1.73 -7.13 -0.70
CA VAL A 33 0.30 -6.86 -0.88
C VAL A 33 -0.58 -8.06 -0.54
N ALA A 34 -0.03 -9.27 -0.52
CA ALA A 34 -0.74 -10.45 -0.06
C ALA A 34 -0.90 -10.47 1.47
N GLU A 35 0.17 -10.13 2.20
CA GLU A 35 0.24 -10.25 3.66
C GLU A 35 -0.17 -8.97 4.40
N ASN A 36 -0.11 -7.80 3.75
CA ASN A 36 -0.48 -6.53 4.37
C ASN A 36 -1.63 -5.86 3.62
N ALA A 37 -2.83 -5.91 4.21
CA ALA A 37 -4.03 -5.34 3.62
C ALA A 37 -3.93 -3.81 3.39
N VAL A 38 -3.23 -3.07 4.27
CA VAL A 38 -3.01 -1.63 4.08
C VAL A 38 -2.19 -1.37 2.82
N LEU A 39 -1.11 -2.12 2.62
CA LEU A 39 -0.27 -2.02 1.43
C LEU A 39 -1.00 -2.47 0.17
N ARG A 40 -1.89 -3.47 0.27
CA ARG A 40 -2.81 -3.87 -0.82
C ARG A 40 -3.71 -2.72 -1.27
N PHE A 41 -4.36 -2.03 -0.34
CA PHE A 41 -5.21 -0.88 -0.69
C PHE A 41 -4.42 0.34 -1.19
N ARG A 42 -3.10 0.36 -0.94
CA ARG A 42 -2.14 1.37 -1.42
C ARG A 42 -1.22 0.85 -2.53
N GLU A 43 -1.62 -0.19 -3.25
CA GLU A 43 -0.76 -0.87 -4.23
C GLU A 43 -0.15 0.09 -5.27
N ARG A 44 -0.91 1.08 -5.75
CA ARG A 44 -0.38 2.09 -6.69
C ARG A 44 0.77 2.91 -6.10
N GLU A 45 0.73 3.19 -4.80
CA GLU A 45 1.78 3.92 -4.09
C GLU A 45 3.00 3.03 -3.83
N VAL A 46 2.78 1.78 -3.43
CA VAL A 46 3.82 0.75 -3.31
C VAL A 46 4.55 0.58 -4.64
N ARG A 47 3.83 0.34 -5.73
CA ARG A 47 4.39 0.19 -7.08
C ARG A 47 5.23 1.40 -7.50
N ARG A 48 4.78 2.62 -7.21
CA ARG A 48 5.54 3.85 -7.51
C ARG A 48 6.85 3.90 -6.71
N ALA A 49 6.82 3.54 -5.43
CA ALA A 49 8.01 3.49 -4.60
C ALA A 49 9.01 2.44 -5.10
N VAL A 50 8.54 1.22 -5.37
CA VAL A 50 9.38 0.13 -5.89
C VAL A 50 9.96 0.50 -7.26
N ARG A 51 9.14 1.04 -8.18
CA ARG A 51 9.62 1.48 -9.51
C ARG A 51 10.69 2.56 -9.41
N ALA A 52 10.54 3.50 -8.49
CA ALA A 52 11.52 4.56 -8.29
C ALA A 52 12.88 3.99 -7.85
N VAL A 53 12.87 2.99 -6.96
CA VAL A 53 14.10 2.30 -6.54
C VAL A 53 14.68 1.45 -7.66
N ALA A 54 13.85 0.67 -8.37
CA ALA A 54 14.28 -0.13 -9.52
C ALA A 54 15.01 0.72 -10.58
N LYS A 55 14.48 1.91 -10.88
CA LYS A 55 15.11 2.87 -11.81
C LYS A 55 16.44 3.45 -11.32
N ARG A 56 16.63 3.55 -10.00
CA ARG A 56 17.90 4.03 -9.42
C ARG A 56 18.97 2.95 -9.42
N LEU A 57 18.55 1.69 -9.38
CA LEU A 57 19.45 0.53 -9.38
C LEU A 57 19.94 0.17 -10.78
N GLY A 58 19.19 0.51 -11.83
CA GLY A 58 19.63 0.30 -13.20
C GLY A 58 18.49 0.39 -14.21
N HIS A 59 18.70 -0.24 -15.37
CA HIS A 59 17.72 -0.26 -16.44
C HIS A 59 16.57 -1.21 -16.11
N VAL A 60 15.35 -0.69 -16.02
CA VAL A 60 14.14 -1.50 -15.80
C VAL A 60 13.67 -2.10 -17.12
N SER A 61 13.69 -3.44 -17.23
CA SER A 61 13.29 -4.17 -18.42
C SER A 61 11.81 -4.00 -18.76
N GLN A 62 11.51 -4.06 -20.06
CA GLN A 62 10.16 -4.10 -20.64
C GLN A 62 9.32 -5.29 -20.13
N GLY A 63 9.95 -6.38 -19.69
CA GLY A 63 9.26 -7.54 -19.10
C GLY A 63 8.72 -7.31 -17.69
N SER A 64 8.90 -6.11 -17.12
CA SER A 64 8.34 -5.77 -15.80
C SER A 64 6.82 -5.76 -15.82
N SER A 65 6.22 -6.29 -14.76
CA SER A 65 4.78 -6.38 -14.59
C SER A 65 4.27 -5.34 -13.59
N GLU A 66 2.99 -5.45 -13.19
CA GLU A 66 2.43 -4.59 -12.16
C GLU A 66 3.14 -4.73 -10.81
N ARG A 67 3.58 -5.95 -10.46
CA ARG A 67 4.13 -6.29 -9.14
C ARG A 67 5.59 -6.74 -9.11
N ARG A 68 6.20 -6.93 -10.28
CA ARG A 68 7.61 -7.35 -10.41
C ARG A 68 8.38 -6.45 -11.36
N PHE A 69 9.55 -6.00 -10.92
CA PHE A 69 10.47 -5.20 -11.71
C PHE A 69 11.77 -5.96 -11.94
N TYR A 70 12.17 -6.07 -13.20
CA TYR A 70 13.44 -6.67 -13.59
C TYR A 70 14.43 -5.53 -13.87
N VAL A 71 15.51 -5.47 -13.09
CA VAL A 71 16.60 -4.50 -13.22
C VAL A 71 17.77 -5.20 -13.88
N LEU A 72 18.23 -4.68 -15.02
CA LEU A 72 19.31 -5.26 -15.82
C LEU A 72 20.63 -4.55 -15.51
N GLY A 73 21.72 -5.32 -15.57
CA GLY A 73 23.11 -4.83 -15.53
C GLY A 73 23.88 -5.26 -14.28
N THR A 74 25.15 -4.85 -14.24
CA THR A 74 26.00 -4.98 -13.04
C THR A 74 25.56 -3.95 -12.01
N ILE A 75 24.92 -4.43 -10.96
CA ILE A 75 24.49 -3.62 -9.82
C ILE A 75 25.53 -3.81 -8.71
N ASP A 76 25.96 -2.70 -8.12
CA ASP A 76 26.76 -2.71 -6.90
C ASP A 76 25.92 -3.23 -5.73
N ASP A 77 26.39 -4.30 -5.10
CA ASP A 77 25.62 -5.02 -4.09
C ASP A 77 25.37 -4.12 -2.88
N HIS A 78 26.35 -3.33 -2.43
CA HIS A 78 26.21 -2.43 -1.28
C HIS A 78 25.17 -1.33 -1.53
N ALA A 79 25.27 -0.61 -2.65
CA ALA A 79 24.29 0.40 -3.03
C ALA A 79 22.88 -0.20 -3.22
N ALA A 80 22.80 -1.44 -3.71
CA ALA A 80 21.54 -2.16 -3.82
C ALA A 80 20.91 -2.43 -2.47
N PHE A 81 21.64 -3.02 -1.52
CA PHE A 81 21.14 -3.29 -0.17
C PHE A 81 20.66 -2.02 0.53
N ASP A 82 21.41 -0.91 0.42
CA ASP A 82 21.02 0.38 1.01
C ASP A 82 19.70 0.91 0.44
N LEU A 83 19.53 0.83 -0.88
CA LEU A 83 18.31 1.29 -1.54
C LEU A 83 17.11 0.40 -1.23
N LEU A 84 17.31 -0.92 -1.15
CA LEU A 84 16.28 -1.88 -0.78
C LEU A 84 15.88 -1.74 0.69
N HIS A 85 16.82 -1.46 1.59
CA HIS A 85 16.51 -1.18 2.99
C HIS A 85 15.71 0.12 3.17
N LYS A 86 16.08 1.18 2.43
CA LYS A 86 15.31 2.43 2.36
C LYS A 86 13.91 2.21 1.78
N LEU A 87 13.78 1.32 0.80
CA LEU A 87 12.49 0.92 0.26
C LEU A 87 11.63 0.23 1.32
N ASP A 88 12.17 -0.76 2.03
CA ASP A 88 11.44 -1.48 3.08
C ASP A 88 10.96 -0.53 4.19
N THR A 89 11.83 0.36 4.66
CA THR A 89 11.47 1.43 5.62
C THR A 89 10.35 2.33 5.08
N ARG A 90 10.40 2.68 3.79
CA ARG A 90 9.34 3.45 3.14
C ARG A 90 8.03 2.67 3.06
N LEU A 91 8.07 1.37 2.81
CA LEU A 91 6.86 0.52 2.82
C LEU A 91 6.24 0.46 4.22
N VAL A 92 7.06 0.35 5.28
CA VAL A 92 6.57 0.45 6.67
C VAL A 92 5.87 1.79 6.92
N SER A 93 6.46 2.91 6.48
CA SER A 93 5.83 4.24 6.57
C SER A 93 4.53 4.34 5.75
N ILE A 94 4.45 3.67 4.59
CA ILE A 94 3.22 3.63 3.81
C ILE A 94 2.12 2.89 4.58
N ALA A 95 2.46 1.77 5.22
CA ALA A 95 1.55 0.92 5.99
C ALA A 95 1.06 1.57 7.29
N SER A 96 1.85 2.46 7.91
CA SER A 96 1.46 3.10 9.18
C SER A 96 0.52 4.30 9.03
N ARG A 97 0.32 4.81 7.81
CA ARG A 97 -0.50 6.01 7.59
C ARG A 97 -2.00 5.69 7.63
N PRO A 98 -2.82 6.56 8.25
CA PRO A 98 -4.26 6.42 8.26
C PRO A 98 -4.84 6.54 6.85
N PHE A 99 -6.00 5.92 6.62
CA PHE A 99 -6.68 5.95 5.34
C PHE A 99 -7.31 7.31 5.05
N HIS A 100 -7.17 7.70 3.78
CA HIS A 100 -7.89 8.84 3.22
C HIS A 100 -9.36 8.46 2.97
N PRO A 101 -10.32 9.40 3.03
CA PRO A 101 -11.74 9.16 2.80
C PRO A 101 -12.09 8.23 1.63
N LYS A 102 -11.48 8.46 0.47
CA LYS A 102 -11.69 7.65 -0.74
C LYS A 102 -11.20 6.20 -0.62
N VAL A 103 -10.22 5.94 0.23
CA VAL A 103 -9.78 4.57 0.54
C VAL A 103 -10.81 3.92 1.46
N VAL A 104 -11.28 4.62 2.49
CA VAL A 104 -12.33 4.12 3.41
C VAL A 104 -13.61 3.76 2.68
N GLU A 105 -14.10 4.64 1.79
CA GLU A 105 -15.28 4.40 0.95
C GLU A 105 -15.15 3.10 0.15
N ARG A 106 -13.96 2.85 -0.42
CA ARG A 106 -13.67 1.65 -1.19
C ARG A 106 -13.54 0.41 -0.31
N VAL A 107 -12.84 0.52 0.82
CA VAL A 107 -12.59 -0.60 1.74
C VAL A 107 -13.90 -1.09 2.35
N LEU A 108 -14.77 -0.18 2.77
CA LEU A 108 -16.03 -0.51 3.43
C LEU A 108 -17.20 -0.70 2.46
N GLY A 109 -17.05 -0.33 1.18
CA GLY A 109 -18.15 -0.35 0.21
C GLY A 109 -19.27 0.63 0.59
N ILE A 110 -18.90 1.85 1.02
CA ILE A 110 -19.83 2.87 1.50
C ILE A 110 -19.73 4.13 0.65
N SER A 111 -20.83 4.87 0.57
CA SER A 111 -20.91 6.15 -0.11
C SER A 111 -20.23 7.26 0.69
N THR A 112 -19.93 8.36 -0.01
CA THR A 112 -19.44 9.60 0.61
C THR A 112 -20.42 10.09 1.70
N ARG A 113 -21.74 9.95 1.48
CA ARG A 113 -22.77 10.42 2.42
C ARG A 113 -22.79 9.59 3.71
N GLU A 114 -22.76 8.27 3.58
CA GLU A 114 -22.65 7.35 4.73
C GLU A 114 -21.38 7.63 5.52
N ARG A 115 -20.23 7.73 4.83
CA ARG A 115 -18.95 8.06 5.50
C ARG A 115 -19.06 9.36 6.29
N LEU A 116 -19.58 10.44 5.68
CA LEU A 116 -19.71 11.74 6.36
C LEU A 116 -20.64 11.67 7.57
N ARG A 117 -21.80 11.01 7.44
CA ARG A 117 -22.76 10.83 8.52
C ARG A 117 -22.14 10.05 9.67
N TRP A 118 -21.59 8.87 9.39
CA TRP A 118 -21.00 7.98 10.39
C TRP A 118 -19.73 8.55 11.03
N SER A 119 -19.01 9.40 10.32
CA SER A 119 -17.89 10.16 10.91
C SER A 119 -18.38 11.25 11.86
N LYS A 120 -19.54 11.85 11.58
CA LYS A 120 -20.11 12.95 12.36
C LYS A 120 -20.74 12.44 13.66
N ASP A 121 -21.44 11.31 13.61
CA ASP A 121 -22.07 10.70 14.79
C ASP A 121 -21.15 9.77 15.59
N GLY A 122 -19.93 9.53 15.11
CA GLY A 122 -18.89 8.81 15.83
C GLY A 122 -18.83 7.30 15.55
N ARG A 123 -19.77 6.75 14.77
CA ARG A 123 -19.73 5.34 14.35
C ARG A 123 -18.44 4.98 13.61
N LEU A 124 -17.98 5.87 12.74
CA LEU A 124 -16.73 5.71 11.98
C LEU A 124 -15.60 6.54 12.64
N PRO A 125 -14.58 5.90 13.23
CA PRO A 125 -13.51 6.60 13.93
C PRO A 125 -12.69 7.52 13.02
N ARG A 126 -12.19 8.63 13.57
CA ARG A 126 -11.28 9.57 12.90
C ARG A 126 -9.92 9.57 13.61
N SER A 127 -8.83 9.63 12.85
CA SER A 127 -7.44 9.70 13.38
C SER A 127 -6.82 11.10 13.31
N GLY A 128 -7.51 12.05 12.68
CA GLY A 128 -6.98 13.39 12.45
C GLY A 128 -7.38 13.89 11.07
N SER A 129 -6.51 14.70 10.46
CA SER A 129 -6.71 15.26 9.13
C SER A 129 -5.45 15.18 8.29
N ALA A 130 -5.61 15.04 6.98
CA ALA A 130 -4.54 15.14 5.99
C ALA A 130 -4.81 16.33 5.08
N THR A 131 -3.74 17.07 4.78
CA THR A 131 -3.79 18.26 3.92
C THR A 131 -3.07 17.97 2.62
N PHE A 132 -3.69 18.31 1.49
CA PHE A 132 -3.08 18.15 0.17
C PHE A 132 -3.40 19.33 -0.74
N SER A 133 -2.47 19.63 -1.66
CA SER A 133 -2.66 20.65 -2.67
C SER A 133 -3.32 20.04 -3.91
N LYS A 134 -4.51 20.52 -4.27
CA LYS A 134 -5.19 20.19 -5.52
C LYS A 134 -5.98 21.41 -6.01
N GLY A 135 -5.30 22.32 -6.71
CA GLY A 135 -5.86 23.63 -7.09
C GLY A 135 -6.12 24.56 -5.89
N GLY A 136 -5.54 24.23 -4.74
CA GLY A 136 -5.80 24.84 -3.43
C GLY A 136 -5.47 23.86 -2.30
N LEU A 137 -5.32 24.37 -1.07
CA LEU A 137 -5.07 23.55 0.12
C LEU A 137 -6.39 22.92 0.60
N ILE A 138 -6.50 21.59 0.56
CA ILE A 138 -7.69 20.87 1.01
C ILE A 138 -7.32 20.01 2.22
N THR A 139 -8.05 20.19 3.32
CA THR A 139 -7.92 19.39 4.54
C THR A 139 -9.08 18.40 4.62
N VAL A 140 -8.78 17.11 4.81
CA VAL A 140 -9.80 16.07 4.98
C VAL A 140 -9.54 15.22 6.22
N ALA A 141 -10.60 14.76 6.87
CA ALA A 141 -10.49 13.81 7.97
C ALA A 141 -9.88 12.49 7.48
N THR A 142 -8.98 11.91 8.26
CA THR A 142 -8.40 10.58 8.04
C THR A 142 -8.96 9.58 9.03
N HIS A 143 -8.85 8.30 8.69
CA HIS A 143 -9.43 7.20 9.46
C HIS A 143 -8.37 6.15 9.80
N PRO A 144 -8.41 5.54 10.99
CA PRO A 144 -7.45 4.51 11.37
C PRO A 144 -7.54 3.32 10.40
N ALA A 145 -6.41 2.88 9.87
CA ALA A 145 -6.40 1.81 8.87
C ALA A 145 -6.82 0.46 9.46
N ASP A 146 -6.35 0.15 10.67
CA ASP A 146 -6.73 -1.00 11.49
C ASP A 146 -8.25 -1.04 11.74
N LYS A 147 -8.84 0.04 12.28
CA LYS A 147 -10.29 0.09 12.55
C LYS A 147 -11.14 0.02 11.28
N THR A 148 -10.65 0.60 10.19
CA THR A 148 -11.35 0.49 8.90
C THR A 148 -11.32 -0.95 8.38
N LEU A 149 -10.21 -1.67 8.56
CA LEU A 149 -10.09 -3.06 8.13
C LEU A 149 -10.92 -4.00 9.02
N GLU A 150 -10.92 -3.80 10.34
CA GLU A 150 -11.80 -4.54 11.27
C GLU A 150 -13.28 -4.40 10.88
N LEU A 151 -13.72 -3.19 10.50
CA LEU A 151 -15.07 -2.94 10.01
C LEU A 151 -15.34 -3.61 8.66
N ALA A 152 -14.35 -3.69 7.78
CA ALA A 152 -14.47 -4.38 6.50
C ALA A 152 -14.66 -5.90 6.66
N GLU A 153 -14.06 -6.47 7.71
CA GLU A 153 -14.23 -7.88 8.10
C GLU A 153 -15.57 -8.14 8.80
N SER A 154 -16.29 -7.08 9.20
CA SER A 154 -17.59 -7.16 9.88
C SER A 154 -18.73 -6.47 9.12
N PRO A 155 -19.12 -6.94 7.90
CA PRO A 155 -20.14 -6.28 7.09
C PRO A 155 -21.50 -6.10 7.78
N GLY A 156 -21.84 -6.98 8.73
CA GLY A 156 -23.07 -6.89 9.53
C GLY A 156 -23.21 -5.58 10.32
N ILE A 157 -22.10 -5.00 10.79
CA ILE A 157 -22.09 -3.69 11.48
C ILE A 157 -22.52 -2.59 10.50
N ILE A 158 -21.95 -2.58 9.29
CA ILE A 158 -22.30 -1.61 8.25
C ILE A 158 -23.78 -1.74 7.85
N MET A 159 -24.29 -2.97 7.72
CA MET A 159 -25.72 -3.20 7.44
C MET A 159 -26.63 -2.75 8.58
N ALA A 160 -26.24 -2.96 9.85
CA ALA A 160 -27.00 -2.47 11.00
C ALA A 160 -27.06 -0.93 11.01
N TRP A 161 -25.95 -0.26 10.71
CA TRP A 161 -25.93 1.20 10.60
C TRP A 161 -26.83 1.73 9.48
N ARG A 162 -26.87 1.06 8.33
CA ARG A 162 -27.78 1.40 7.22
C ARG A 162 -29.26 1.25 7.63
N ARG A 163 -29.61 0.17 8.32
CA ARG A 163 -30.97 -0.05 8.84
C ARG A 163 -31.35 1.02 9.87
N ALA A 164 -30.45 1.36 10.78
CA ALA A 164 -30.69 2.44 11.75
C ALA A 164 -30.87 3.83 11.07
N ASP A 165 -30.19 4.06 9.93
CA ASP A 165 -30.32 5.30 9.15
C ASP A 165 -31.60 5.37 8.30
N SER A 166 -32.27 4.23 8.10
CA SER A 166 -33.54 4.12 7.39
C SER A 166 -34.45 3.25 8.25
N PRO A 167 -34.95 3.80 9.38
CA PRO A 167 -36.01 3.14 10.11
C PRO A 167 -37.12 2.94 9.09
N GLU A 168 -37.42 1.68 8.77
CA GLU A 168 -38.64 1.38 8.05
C GLU A 168 -39.77 2.10 8.80
N LEU A 169 -40.69 2.68 8.03
CA LEU A 169 -41.96 3.15 8.55
C LEU A 169 -42.66 1.93 9.15
N GLU A 170 -42.33 1.59 10.40
CA GLU A 170 -43.17 0.75 11.24
C GLU A 170 -44.45 1.57 11.46
N GLY A 171 -45.42 1.31 10.57
CA GLY A 171 -46.80 1.75 10.70
C GLY A 171 -47.56 0.95 11.74
#